data_AF-A0A965YW58-F1
#
_entry.id   AF-A0A965YW58-F1
#
_cell.length_a   1.000
_cell.length_b   1.000
_cell.length_c   1.000
_cell.angle_alpha   90.00
_cell.angle_beta   90.00
_cell.angle_gamma   90.00
#
_symmetry.space_group_name_H-M   'P 1'
#
loop_
_entity.id
_entity.type
_entity.pdbx_description
1 polymer ?
#
loop_
_entity_poly.entity_id
_entity_poly.type
_entity_poly.pdbx_seq_one_letter_code
_entity_poly.pdbx_strand_id
1 'polypeptide(L)' 'SIDDVVNLGKTILKREHEFNIKAGLGKADDRLPEFMKYETLPPHNVVWDFSGEEIDEFWNF' A
#
# COMPACT_ATOMS: atom_id res chain seq x y z
N SER A 1 -4.47 25.27 9.18
CA SER A 1 -3.72 24.65 10.30
C SER A 1 -2.88 23.50 9.75
N ILE A 2 -2.08 22.83 10.59
CA ILE A 2 -1.41 21.57 10.18
C ILE A 2 -2.47 20.51 9.81
N ASP A 3 -3.57 20.45 10.56
CA ASP A 3 -4.66 19.51 10.29
C ASP A 3 -5.31 19.73 8.91
N ASP A 4 -5.47 20.98 8.48
CA ASP A 4 -6.01 21.29 7.15
C ASP A 4 -5.10 20.77 6.03
N VAL A 5 -3.78 20.87 6.20
CA VAL A 5 -2.80 20.37 5.23
C VAL A 5 -2.79 18.84 5.20
N VAL A 6 -2.89 18.19 6.36
CA VAL A 6 -2.99 16.72 6.45
C VAL A 6 -4.27 16.22 5.78
N ASN A 7 -5.40 16.86 6.05
CA ASN A 7 -6.68 16.50 5.43
C ASN A 7 -6.66 16.70 3.91
N LEU A 8 -6.07 17.81 3.43
CA LEU A 8 -5.88 18.04 2.01
C LEU A 8 -5.01 16.94 1.37
N GLY A 9 -3.91 16.56 2.03
CA GLY A 9 -3.05 15.46 1.56
C GLY A 9 -3.82 14.14 1.43
N LYS A 10 -4.62 13.78 2.44
CA LYS A 10 -5.49 12.59 2.40
C LYS A 10 -6.49 12.63 1.23
N THR A 11 -7.10 13.78 0.97
CA THR A 11 -8.02 13.95 -0.17
C THR A 11 -7.31 13.77 -1.51
N ILE A 12 -6.09 14.30 -1.65
CA ILE A 12 -5.29 14.15 -2.87
C ILE A 12 -4.95 12.67 -3.10
N LEU A 13 -4.43 11.97 -2.08
CA LEU A 13 -4.06 10.56 -2.17
C LEU A 13 -5.25 9.66 -2.58
N LYS A 14 -6.43 9.89 -2.00
CA LYS A 14 -7.64 9.14 -2.37
C LYS A 14 -8.04 9.38 -3.83
N ARG A 15 -7.92 10.62 -4.31
CA ARG A 15 -8.24 10.97 -5.70
C ARG A 15 -7.27 10.31 -6.69
N GLU A 16 -5.98 10.28 -6.36
CA GLU A 16 -4.96 9.60 -7.16
C GLU A 16 -5.20 8.08 -7.19
N HIS A 17 -5.55 7.49 -6.05
CA HIS A 17 -5.89 6.07 -5.97
C HIS A 17 -7.12 5.70 -6.81
N GLU A 18 -8.20 6.50 -6.75
CA GLU A 18 -9.38 6.30 -7.60
C GLU A 18 -9.05 6.40 -9.09
N PHE A 19 -8.13 7.30 -9.46
CA PHE A 19 -7.65 7.40 -10.83
C PHE A 19 -6.92 6.12 -11.27
N ASN A 20 -6.03 5.59 -10.43
CA ASN A 20 -5.31 4.35 -10.68
C ASN A 20 -6.27 3.16 -10.84
N ILE A 21 -7.28 3.02 -9.97
CA ILE A 21 -8.31 1.98 -10.09
C ILE A 21 -9.04 2.08 -11.44
N LYS A 22 -9.40 3.30 -11.87
CA LYS A 22 -10.06 3.53 -13.17
C LYS A 22 -9.14 3.22 -14.36
N ALA A 23 -7.82 3.34 -14.17
CA ALA A 23 -6.82 2.96 -15.16
C ALA A 23 -6.52 1.44 -15.17
N GLY A 24 -7.09 0.67 -14.24
CA GLY A 24 -6.91 -0.77 -14.11
C GLY A 24 -5.82 -1.20 -13.12
N LEU A 25 -5.21 -0.25 -12.41
CA LEU A 25 -4.27 -0.54 -11.31
C LEU A 25 -5.04 -0.69 -10.01
N GLY A 26 -5.04 -1.89 -9.43
CA GLY A 26 -5.79 -2.22 -8.23
C GLY A 26 -4.96 -2.90 -7.16
N LYS A 27 -5.64 -3.56 -6.22
CA LYS A 27 -5.02 -4.22 -5.06
C LYS A 27 -3.93 -5.24 -5.41
N ALA A 28 -3.99 -5.84 -6.60
CA ALA A 28 -2.98 -6.80 -7.06
C ALA A 28 -1.65 -6.12 -7.41
N ASP A 29 -1.69 -4.86 -7.84
CA ASP A 29 -0.52 -4.06 -8.20
C ASP A 29 0.19 -3.48 -6.97
N ASP A 30 -0.51 -3.39 -5.83
CA ASP A 30 0.02 -2.95 -4.54
C ASP A 30 0.78 -4.06 -3.79
N ARG A 31 1.10 -5.18 -4.45
CA ARG A 31 1.76 -6.33 -3.83
C ARG A 31 3.27 -6.28 -4.02
N LEU A 32 3.99 -6.63 -2.95
CA LEU A 32 5.43 -6.83 -3.03
C LEU A 32 5.77 -8.07 -3.87
N PRO A 33 6.99 -8.10 -4.47
CA PRO A 33 7.47 -9.25 -5.22
C PRO A 33 7.37 -10.57 -4.43
N GLU A 34 7.00 -11.66 -5.12
CA GLU A 34 6.74 -12.96 -4.50
C GLU A 34 7.93 -13.50 -3.69
N PHE A 35 9.16 -13.27 -4.15
CA PHE A 35 10.36 -13.74 -3.44
C PHE A 35 10.42 -13.19 -2.00
N MET A 36 9.86 -12.00 -1.72
CA MET A 36 9.87 -11.44 -0.37
C MET A 36 9.00 -12.23 0.62
N LYS A 37 8.05 -13.04 0.13
CA LYS A 37 7.19 -13.91 0.96
C LYS A 37 7.82 -15.28 1.25
N TYR A 38 8.76 -15.72 0.41
CA TYR A 38 9.27 -17.09 0.44
C TYR A 38 10.77 -17.17 0.76
N GLU A 39 11.54 -16.15 0.38
CA GLU A 39 12.99 -16.12 0.51
C GLU A 39 13.40 -15.24 1.70
N THR A 40 14.18 -15.82 2.60
CA THR A 40 14.79 -15.07 3.70
C THR A 40 16.04 -14.36 3.18
N LEU A 41 16.13 -13.05 3.39
CA LEU A 41 17.27 -12.26 2.95
C LEU A 41 18.17 -11.84 4.13
N PRO A 42 19.49 -12.04 4.04
CA PRO A 42 20.41 -11.56 5.07
C PRO A 42 20.44 -10.02 5.11
N PRO A 43 20.81 -9.41 6.25
CA PRO A 43 21.27 -10.07 7.48
C PRO A 43 20.14 -10.52 8.41
N HIS A 44 18.91 -10.08 8.16
CA HIS A 44 17.80 -10.27 9.10
C HIS A 44 17.07 -11.60 8.94
N ASN A 45 17.21 -12.25 7.77
CA ASN A 45 16.65 -13.57 7.46
C ASN A 45 15.14 -13.67 7.77
N VAL A 46 14.40 -12.59 7.50
CA VAL A 46 12.94 -12.54 7.63
C VAL A 46 12.28 -12.60 6.26
N VAL A 47 11.05 -13.09 6.24
CA VAL A 47 10.14 -12.97 5.10
C VAL A 47 9.06 -11.94 5.44
N TRP A 48 8.46 -11.38 4.41
CA TRP A 48 7.26 -10.56 4.54
C TRP A 48 6.07 -11.44 4.96
N ASP A 49 5.48 -11.14 6.12
CA ASP A 49 4.42 -11.93 6.76
C ASP A 49 3.05 -11.24 6.79
N PHE A 50 2.92 -10.01 6.27
CA PHE A 50 1.61 -9.37 6.15
C PHE A 50 0.78 -9.97 5.01
N SER A 51 -0.50 -10.20 5.32
CA SER A 51 -1.54 -10.58 4.38
C SER A 51 -1.87 -9.47 3.38
N GLY A 52 -2.54 -9.84 2.30
CA GLY A 52 -3.02 -8.84 1.32
C GLY A 52 -4.08 -7.94 1.92
N GLU A 53 -4.91 -8.49 2.81
CA GLU A 53 -5.96 -7.79 3.53
C GLU A 53 -5.39 -6.71 4.45
N GLU A 54 -4.34 -7.01 5.21
CA GLU A 54 -3.64 -6.02 6.06
C GLU A 54 -3.07 -4.86 5.24
N ILE A 55 -2.56 -5.14 4.03
CA ILE A 55 -2.08 -4.08 3.12
C ILE A 55 -3.26 -3.24 2.60
N ASP A 56 -4.39 -3.89 2.28
CA ASP A 56 -5.57 -3.20 1.76
C ASP A 56 -6.17 -2.23 2.80
N GLU A 57 -6.01 -2.50 4.10
CA GLU A 57 -6.47 -1.63 5.18
C GLU A 57 -5.80 -0.25 5.17
N PHE A 58 -4.65 -0.10 4.51
CA PHE A 58 -3.97 1.20 4.36
C PHE A 58 -4.91 2.28 3.84
N TRP A 59 -5.83 1.97 2.91
CA TRP A 59 -6.71 2.97 2.30
C TRP A 59 -7.89 3.42 3.17
N ASN A 60 -8.04 2.88 4.40
CA ASN A 60 -9.15 3.17 5.32
C ASN A 60 -8.97 4.43 6.19
N PHE A 61 -8.04 5.34 5.84
CA PHE A 61 -7.73 6.56 6.63
C PHE A 61 -8.61 7.79 6.37
#